data_AF-A0A5R2MZ92-F1
#
_entry.id   AF-A0A5R2MZ92-F1
#
_cell.length_a   1.000
_cell.length_b   1.000
_cell.length_c   1.000
_cell.angle_alpha   90.00
_cell.angle_beta   90.00
_cell.angle_gamma   90.00
#
_symmetry.space_group_name_H-M   'P 1'
#
loop_
_entity.id
_entity.type
_entity.pdbx_description
1 polymer ?
#
loop_
_entity_poly.entity_id
_entity_poly.type
_entity_poly.pdbx_seq_one_letter_code
_entity_poly.pdbx_strand_id
1 'polypeptide(L)' 'IDVAKRKEVMKDVEQILQDSGVIIQPFWQKLYSHTNKKVKNYGVHQTFEMDLQNVWLDA' A
#
# COMPACT_ATOMS: atom_id res chain seq x y z
N ILE A 1 8.57 -11.09 -17.07
CA ILE A 1 8.37 -9.62 -17.27
C ILE A 1 9.36 -8.89 -16.38
N ASP A 2 10.20 -8.03 -16.96
CA ASP A 2 11.29 -7.34 -16.26
C ASP A 2 10.75 -6.19 -15.39
N VAL A 3 10.92 -6.31 -14.07
CA VAL A 3 10.43 -5.33 -13.09
C VAL A 3 11.22 -4.03 -13.16
N ALA A 4 12.53 -4.11 -13.41
CA ALA A 4 13.39 -2.93 -13.45
C ALA A 4 13.01 -2.01 -14.61
N LYS A 5 12.80 -2.58 -15.80
CA LYS A 5 12.36 -1.81 -16.99
C LYS A 5 10.99 -1.16 -16.80
N ARG A 6 10.05 -1.82 -16.13
CA ARG A 6 8.72 -1.26 -15.85
C ARG A 6 8.77 -0.10 -14.88
N LYS A 7 9.67 -0.15 -13.90
CA LYS A 7 9.83 0.92 -12.90
C LYS A 7 10.26 2.22 -13.55
N GLU A 8 11.22 2.16 -14.48
CA GLU A 8 11.68 3.33 -15.23
C GLU A 8 10.54 3.98 -16.04
N VAL A 9 9.77 3.18 -16.78
CA VAL A 9 8.64 3.71 -17.58
C VAL A 9 7.54 4.31 -16.71
N MET A 10 7.24 3.70 -15.55
CA MET A 10 6.20 4.21 -14.64
C MET A 10 6.54 5.58 -14.05
N LYS A 11 7.83 5.87 -13.85
CA LYS A 11 8.28 7.19 -13.37
C LYS A 11 7.90 8.30 -14.35
N ASP A 12 8.17 8.09 -15.64
CA ASP A 12 7.89 9.11 -16.66
C ASP A 12 6.38 9.33 -16.83
N VAL A 13 5.60 8.26 -16.76
CA VAL A 13 4.13 8.34 -16.80
C VAL A 13 3.57 9.12 -15.61
N GLU A 14 4.04 8.82 -14.40
CA GLU A 14 3.63 9.54 -13.19
C GLU A 14 3.96 11.03 -13.26
N GLN A 15 5.15 11.40 -13.74
CA GLN A 15 5.56 12.79 -13.91
C GLN A 15 4.65 13.54 -14.88
N ILE A 16 4.32 12.95 -16.04
CA ILE A 16 3.41 13.56 -17.02
C ILE A 16 2.01 13.81 -16.41
N LEU A 17 1.50 12.87 -15.62
CA LEU A 17 0.19 13.00 -14.98
C LEU A 17 0.17 14.08 -13.89
N GLN A 18 1.28 14.25 -13.16
CA GLN A 18 1.45 15.31 -12.17
C GLN A 18 1.62 16.69 -12.84
N ASP A 19 2.46 16.79 -13.88
CA ASP A 19 2.74 18.04 -14.61
C ASP A 19 1.50 18.57 -15.35
N SER A 20 0.68 17.67 -15.91
CA SER A 20 -0.58 18.02 -16.58
C SER A 20 -1.69 18.43 -15.60
N GLY A 21 -1.50 18.23 -14.30
CA GLY A 21 -2.50 18.54 -13.27
C GLY A 21 -3.74 17.64 -13.29
N VAL A 22 -3.71 16.54 -14.07
CA VAL A 22 -4.80 15.56 -14.14
C VAL A 22 -4.93 14.77 -12.84
N ILE A 23 -3.80 14.55 -12.16
CA ILE A 23 -3.76 13.94 -10.84
C ILE A 23 -3.04 14.90 -9.88
N ILE A 24 -3.68 15.18 -8.73
CA ILE A 24 -3.03 15.81 -7.59
C ILE A 24 -2.74 14.67 -6.61
N GLN A 25 -1.49 14.24 -6.50
CA GLN A 25 -1.06 13.21 -5.54
C GLN A 25 -0.28 13.86 -4.38
N PRO A 26 -0.95 14.42 -3.36
CA PRO A 26 -0.29 15.25 -2.37
C PRO A 26 0.45 14.44 -1.29
N PHE A 27 0.05 13.20 -1.03
CA PHE A 27 0.68 12.29 -0.06
C PHE A 27 0.09 10.88 -0.15
N TRP A 28 0.77 9.92 0.46
CA TRP A 28 0.22 8.58 0.71
C TRP A 28 -0.61 8.57 1.99
N GLN A 29 -1.82 8.01 1.92
CA GLN A 29 -2.68 7.88 3.09
C GLN A 29 -1.97 7.05 4.17
N LYS A 30 -1.99 7.55 5.42
CA LYS A 30 -1.57 6.75 6.57
C LYS A 30 -2.64 5.69 6.85
N LEU A 31 -2.23 4.42 6.86
CA LEU A 31 -3.09 3.32 7.28
C LEU A 31 -2.98 3.13 8.79
N TYR A 32 -4.13 3.06 9.44
CA TYR A 32 -4.24 2.77 10.87
C TYR A 32 -5.14 1.56 11.06
N SER A 33 -4.79 0.68 11.99
CA SER A 33 -5.67 -0.38 12.45
C SER A 33 -5.70 -0.44 13.96
N HIS A 34 -6.90 -0.65 14.48
CA HIS A 34 -7.17 -0.81 15.89
C HIS A 34 -7.42 -2.29 16.14
N THR A 35 -6.42 -2.98 16.69
CA THR A 35 -6.53 -4.39 17.05
C THR A 35 -6.43 -4.58 18.56
N ASN A 36 -7.07 -5.63 19.06
CA ASN A 36 -6.86 -6.07 20.42
C ASN A 36 -5.42 -6.59 20.56
N LYS A 37 -4.75 -6.31 21.70
CA LYS A 37 -3.38 -6.78 22.00
C LYS A 37 -3.21 -8.31 21.93
N LYS A 38 -4.32 -9.04 22.05
CA LYS A 38 -4.38 -10.50 21.88
C LYS A 38 -4.24 -10.96 20.43
N VAL A 39 -4.55 -10.10 19.45
CA VAL A 39 -4.39 -10.41 18.02
C VAL A 39 -2.92 -10.25 17.66
N LYS A 40 -2.28 -11.35 17.29
CA LYS A 40 -0.86 -11.39 16.92
C LYS A 40 -0.72 -11.56 15.42
N ASN A 41 0.37 -10.99 14.89
CA ASN A 41 0.76 -11.10 13.48
C ASN A 41 -0.24 -10.49 12.49
N TYR A 42 -1.10 -9.57 12.94
CA TYR A 42 -2.01 -8.83 12.07
C TYR A 42 -1.32 -7.59 11.49
N GLY A 43 -1.26 -7.52 10.16
CA GLY A 43 -0.81 -6.35 9.40
C GLY A 43 -1.94 -5.76 8.57
N VAL A 44 -1.86 -4.47 8.26
CA VAL A 44 -2.83 -3.80 7.37
C VAL A 44 -2.27 -3.79 5.95
N HIS A 45 -2.93 -4.49 5.04
CA HIS A 45 -2.59 -4.42 3.63
C HIS A 45 -2.97 -3.05 3.05
N GLN A 46 -2.16 -2.51 2.14
CA GLN A 46 -2.37 -1.17 1.57
C GLN A 46 -3.70 -1.04 0.81
N THR A 47 -4.25 -2.14 0.30
CA THR A 47 -5.57 -2.20 -0.35
C THR A 47 -6.72 -2.52 0.61
N PHE A 48 -6.47 -2.56 1.92
CA PHE A 48 -7.41 -2.99 2.96
C PHE A 48 -7.91 -4.43 2.83
N GLU A 49 -7.15 -5.28 2.14
CA GLU A 49 -7.34 -6.72 2.15
C GLU A 49 -7.01 -7.30 3.54
N MET A 50 -7.80 -8.28 3.96
CA MET A 50 -7.64 -8.96 5.25
C MET A 50 -6.89 -10.27 5.07
N ASP A 51 -5.57 -10.22 5.29
CA ASP A 51 -4.71 -11.39 5.35
C ASP A 51 -4.71 -12.03 6.74
N LEU A 52 -5.56 -13.03 6.95
CA LEU A 52 -5.75 -13.68 8.26
C LEU A 52 -5.03 -15.04 8.39
N GLN A 53 -4.40 -15.54 7.32
CA GLN A 53 -3.78 -16.87 7.24
C GLN A 53 -2.74 -17.15 8.33
N ASN A 54 -2.01 -16.13 8.78
CA ASN A 54 -0.96 -16.26 9.79
C ASN A 54 -1.31 -15.53 11.10
N VAL A 55 -2.56 -15.04 11.20
CA VAL A 55 -3.04 -14.27 12.36
C VAL A 55 -3.58 -15.25 13.39
N TRP A 56 -3.20 -15.04 14.65
CA TRP A 56 -3.64 -15.90 15.76
C TRP A 56 -3.98 -15.08 17.00
N LEU A 57 -4.68 -15.73 17.94
CA LEU A 57 -5.08 -15.14 19.22
C LEU A 57 -4.25 -15.70 20.35
N ASP A 58 -3.60 -14.80 21.08
CA ASP A 58 -2.93 -15.11 22.33
C ASP A 58 -3.95 -15.36 23.45
N ALA A 59 -3.65 -16.32 24.33
CA ALA A 59 -4.57 -16.79 25.38
C ALA A 59 -4.98 -15.66 26.34
#